data_AF-A0AAN7GI86-F1
#
_entry.id   AF-A0AAN7GI86-F1
#
_cell.length_a   1.000
_cell.length_b   1.000
_cell.length_c   1.000
_cell.angle_alpha   90.00
_cell.angle_beta   90.00
_cell.angle_gamma   90.00
#
_symmetry.space_group_name_H-M   'P 1'
#
loop_
_entity.id
_entity.type
_entity.pdbx_description
1 polymer ?
#
loop_
_entity_poly.entity_id
_entity_poly.type
_entity_poly.pdbx_seq_one_letter_code
_entity_poly.pdbx_strand_id
1 'polypeptide(L)'
;MWYLCVFYHRLLDYRKPEVESLAELFGAFHDQKEGRHLEWKQPEDHHPDSPFHFVNLPSEQVARDIASRSILVKGIYELWGEGPTFEELEAAIQAYPEEKKLPFLAPDSTFKITVDSFGKVISFQEQTGRIKSLAFIPFKGRVDLKNADHKFWLMETDDYGVNNGLPPVVKRRHFFGREISGADRKLLPTYQLKSRKYLGPTAMDAEMAFLMANQAMAKPGKLVYDPFVGTGSILVAAAHFGAITMGADIDIRVVRDGRGPDCNIWSNFKQYGLPAPVGLLRADNNLPPWRAGLKEMFDAIICDPPYGVRAGGRKSGGRKLLKGAVRPYTVSDHQRNDHIPSTASYCLVECVHDLFDVAAKMLVMGGRLVFFYPVAREDKYMHNISNSYPEHPCFELIATSEQILSSRYSRVLLTMVKTSPYTAEVEAAARLKHLDFRENHLKWLEDGNLHSAVFSPADAVVASDTESKISRELKPKYRGKEGRIGAVNDQSCISLVKVGNCSSLSGLEVPIVKAIQREEFPAGEKYIQEILILTLCRHTTAPASAA
;
A
#
# COMPACT_ATOMS: atom_id res chain seq x y z
N MET A 1 20.05 11.10 18.26
CA MET A 1 20.82 11.98 17.34
C MET A 1 19.90 12.44 16.22
N TRP A 2 19.98 13.71 15.82
CA TRP A 2 19.14 14.24 14.73
C TRP A 2 19.75 13.91 13.37
N TYR A 3 18.92 13.35 12.49
CA TYR A 3 19.25 13.09 11.09
C TYR A 3 18.24 13.79 10.17
N LEU A 4 18.69 14.20 9.00
CA LEU A 4 17.80 14.64 7.93
C LEU A 4 17.30 13.39 7.18
N CYS A 5 16.01 13.09 7.28
CA CYS A 5 15.32 12.05 6.53
C CYS A 5 14.61 12.70 5.33
N VAL A 6 15.01 12.31 4.12
CA VAL A 6 14.45 12.83 2.87
C VAL A 6 13.60 11.76 2.24
N PHE A 7 12.34 12.09 1.95
CA PHE A 7 11.37 11.17 1.34
C PHE A 7 11.19 11.38 -0.17
N TYR A 8 10.76 10.33 -0.87
CA TYR A 8 10.14 10.50 -2.18
C TYR A 8 8.84 11.29 -2.05
N HIS A 9 8.56 12.19 -3.01
CA HIS A 9 7.39 13.05 -2.93
C HIS A 9 6.09 12.38 -3.42
N ARG A 10 5.72 11.27 -2.76
CA ARG A 10 4.45 10.55 -2.94
C ARG A 10 4.00 9.94 -1.62
N LEU A 11 2.74 9.51 -1.54
CA LEU A 11 2.18 8.76 -0.40
C LEU A 11 2.52 9.41 0.96
N LEU A 12 2.19 10.68 1.11
CA LEU A 12 2.67 11.54 2.21
C LEU A 12 2.35 10.92 3.58
N ASP A 13 1.13 10.43 3.76
CA ASP A 13 0.66 9.84 5.02
C ASP A 13 1.34 8.51 5.38
N TYR A 14 2.10 7.90 4.47
CA TYR A 14 2.81 6.64 4.70
C TYR A 14 4.25 6.85 5.18
N ARG A 15 4.82 8.04 4.97
CA ARG A 15 6.24 8.34 5.21
C ARG A 15 6.65 8.09 6.65
N LYS A 16 6.00 8.76 7.60
CA LYS A 16 6.33 8.61 9.03
C LYS A 16 5.92 7.24 9.57
N PRO A 17 4.70 6.71 9.30
CA PRO A 17 4.33 5.37 9.77
C PRO A 17 5.27 4.25 9.32
N GLU A 18 5.81 4.32 8.10
CA GLU A 18 6.85 3.40 7.65
C GLU A 18 8.10 3.49 8.54
N VAL A 19 8.65 4.69 8.71
CA VAL A 19 9.88 4.91 9.48
C VAL A 19 9.71 4.54 10.95
N GLU A 20 8.58 4.89 11.57
CA GLU A 20 8.25 4.51 12.95
C GLU A 20 8.21 2.99 13.13
N SER A 21 7.59 2.28 12.18
CA SER A 21 7.50 0.82 12.21
C SER A 21 8.87 0.16 12.04
N LEU A 22 9.72 0.72 11.18
CA LEU A 22 11.08 0.24 10.97
C LEU A 22 11.98 0.55 12.18
N ALA A 23 11.82 1.72 12.79
CA ALA A 23 12.54 2.05 14.02
C ALA A 23 12.19 1.07 15.14
N GLU A 24 10.90 0.75 15.32
CA GLU A 24 10.50 -0.30 16.26
C GLU A 24 11.11 -1.66 15.90
N LEU A 25 11.04 -2.04 14.63
CA LEU A 25 11.56 -3.32 14.14
C LEU A 25 13.06 -3.49 14.40
N PHE A 26 13.84 -2.41 14.24
CA PHE A 26 15.29 -2.36 14.45
C PHE A 26 15.69 -1.97 15.88
N GLY A 27 14.71 -1.97 16.80
CA GLY A 27 14.98 -1.87 18.23
C GLY A 27 15.27 -0.46 18.74
N ALA A 28 14.82 0.58 18.04
CA ALA A 28 15.03 1.96 18.45
C ALA A 28 14.44 2.29 19.84
N PHE A 29 13.47 1.49 20.29
CA PHE A 29 12.73 1.68 21.54
C PHE A 29 12.99 0.58 22.57
N HIS A 30 14.04 -0.24 22.44
CA HIS A 30 14.26 -1.38 23.36
C HIS A 30 14.34 -0.98 24.85
N ASP A 31 14.86 0.21 25.15
CA ASP A 31 15.00 0.71 26.53
C ASP A 31 13.77 1.50 27.01
N GLN A 32 12.74 1.65 26.18
CA GLN A 32 11.55 2.45 26.49
C GLN A 32 10.32 1.56 26.68
N LYS A 33 9.70 1.65 27.86
CA LYS A 33 8.45 0.95 28.19
C LYS A 33 7.20 1.72 27.75
N GLU A 34 7.29 3.05 27.66
CA GLU A 34 6.21 3.96 27.28
C GLU A 34 6.71 4.97 26.24
N GLY A 35 5.81 5.53 25.44
CA GLY A 35 6.15 6.58 24.49
C GLY A 35 7.00 6.13 23.30
N ARG A 36 6.71 4.95 22.71
CA ARG A 36 7.44 4.37 21.58
C ARG A 36 7.14 5.09 20.26
N HIS A 37 7.65 6.31 20.13
CA HIS A 37 7.53 7.15 18.95
C HIS A 37 8.83 7.90 18.71
N LEU A 38 9.16 8.17 17.45
CA LEU A 38 10.29 9.01 17.13
C LEU A 38 9.93 10.49 17.30
N GLU A 39 10.92 11.27 17.69
CA GLU A 39 10.79 12.73 17.66
C GLU A 39 11.03 13.23 16.24
N TRP A 40 10.08 14.03 15.74
CA TRP A 40 10.15 14.65 14.43
C TRP A 40 10.15 16.16 14.56
N LYS A 41 10.93 16.83 13.71
CA LYS A 41 10.79 18.26 13.46
C LYS A 41 10.94 18.54 11.97
N GLN A 42 10.34 19.62 11.50
CA GLN A 42 10.55 20.08 10.13
C GLN A 42 11.72 21.07 10.11
N PRO A 43 12.46 21.16 9.00
CA PRO A 43 13.33 22.31 8.79
C PRO A 43 12.49 23.59 8.87
N GLU A 44 13.08 24.68 9.37
CA GLU A 44 12.37 25.96 9.48
C GLU A 44 11.93 26.44 8.10
N ASP A 45 10.83 27.22 8.06
CA ASP A 45 10.28 27.75 6.81
C ASP A 45 10.03 26.66 5.76
N HIS A 46 9.43 25.53 6.16
CA HIS A 46 9.02 24.47 5.24
C HIS A 46 7.51 24.21 5.30
N HIS A 47 6.94 23.85 4.15
CA HIS A 47 5.55 23.42 4.08
C HIS A 47 5.39 22.03 4.72
N PRO A 48 4.25 21.73 5.39
CA PRO A 48 4.01 20.43 6.03
C PRO A 48 4.23 19.20 5.12
N ASP A 49 3.87 19.31 3.84
CA ASP A 49 4.02 18.24 2.83
C ASP A 49 5.47 18.07 2.29
N SER A 50 6.40 18.91 2.75
CA SER A 50 7.82 18.85 2.36
C SER A 50 8.38 17.42 2.49
N PRO A 51 9.23 16.95 1.56
CA PRO A 51 9.90 15.67 1.71
C PRO A 51 11.03 15.69 2.75
N PHE A 52 11.44 16.86 3.23
CA PHE A 52 12.55 17.03 4.18
C PHE A 52 12.02 17.06 5.61
N HIS A 53 12.48 16.11 6.43
CA HIS A 53 12.13 16.00 7.84
C HIS A 53 13.36 15.67 8.67
N PHE A 54 13.49 16.26 9.85
CA PHE A 54 14.44 15.81 10.83
C PHE A 54 13.80 14.75 11.72
N VAL A 55 14.57 13.69 12.01
CA VAL A 55 14.17 12.59 12.88
C VAL A 55 15.26 12.31 13.91
N ASN A 56 14.86 12.12 15.16
CA ASN A 56 15.78 11.71 16.23
C ASN A 56 15.87 10.19 16.29
N LEU A 57 17.05 9.64 16.03
CA LEU A 57 17.31 8.19 16.07
C LEU A 57 18.42 7.87 17.08
N PRO A 58 18.35 6.70 17.76
CA PRO A 58 19.28 6.37 18.83
C PRO A 58 20.70 6.06 18.35
N SER A 59 20.87 5.60 17.11
CA SER A 59 22.18 5.26 16.54
C SER A 59 22.24 5.41 15.02
N GLU A 60 23.45 5.54 14.48
CA GLU A 60 23.69 5.50 13.03
C GLU A 60 23.29 4.15 12.43
N GLN A 61 23.46 3.05 13.18
CA GLN A 61 23.08 1.72 12.72
C GLN A 61 21.58 1.61 12.48
N VAL A 62 20.76 2.11 13.42
CA VAL A 62 19.29 2.16 13.23
C VAL A 62 18.91 3.02 12.04
N ALA A 63 19.56 4.17 11.85
CA ALA A 63 19.34 5.01 10.68
C ALA A 63 19.68 4.29 9.36
N ARG A 64 20.79 3.54 9.34
CA ARG A 64 21.23 2.74 8.19
C ARG A 64 20.22 1.65 7.85
N ASP A 65 19.75 0.93 8.87
CA ASP A 65 18.82 -0.18 8.71
C ASP A 65 17.44 0.30 8.24
N ILE A 66 16.92 1.39 8.83
CA ILE A 66 15.68 2.05 8.39
C ILE A 66 15.79 2.44 6.92
N ALA A 67 16.82 3.20 6.55
CA ALA A 67 16.94 3.72 5.18
C ALA A 67 17.08 2.59 4.15
N SER A 68 17.84 1.54 4.47
CA SER A 68 18.07 0.42 3.55
C SER A 68 16.79 -0.39 3.26
N ARG A 69 15.88 -0.46 4.24
CA ARG A 69 14.64 -1.23 4.16
C ARG A 69 13.41 -0.41 3.74
N SER A 70 13.48 0.91 3.86
CA SER A 70 12.37 1.80 3.55
C SER A 70 12.04 1.82 2.05
N ILE A 71 10.77 2.04 1.74
CA ILE A 71 10.24 2.20 0.39
C ILE A 71 10.13 3.69 0.03
N LEU A 72 9.75 4.55 0.98
CA LEU A 72 9.52 5.97 0.74
C LEU A 72 10.68 6.87 1.12
N VAL A 73 11.66 6.38 1.89
CA VAL A 73 12.86 7.13 2.23
C VAL A 73 13.80 7.16 1.03
N LYS A 74 14.14 8.34 0.52
CA LYS A 74 15.18 8.53 -0.49
C LYS A 74 16.57 8.33 0.13
N GLY A 75 16.77 8.87 1.33
CA GLY A 75 17.99 8.69 2.12
C GLY A 75 17.90 9.34 3.50
N ILE A 76 18.78 8.91 4.40
CA ILE A 76 18.98 9.50 5.72
C ILE A 76 20.40 10.07 5.79
N TYR A 77 20.52 11.30 6.26
CA TYR A 77 21.76 12.08 6.23
C TYR A 77 22.13 12.61 7.61
N GLU A 78 23.42 12.51 7.94
CA GLU A 78 24.03 13.30 8.99
C GLU A 78 24.32 14.69 8.43
N LEU A 79 23.59 15.69 8.93
CA LEU A 79 23.70 17.06 8.45
C LEU A 79 24.91 17.76 9.10
N TRP A 80 25.77 18.35 8.27
CA TRP A 80 26.86 19.21 8.73
C TRP A 80 26.44 20.67 8.77
N GLY A 81 25.54 21.10 7.88
CA GLY A 81 24.98 22.44 7.93
C GLY A 81 23.72 22.58 7.09
N GLU A 82 22.91 23.56 7.44
CA GLU A 82 21.81 24.06 6.63
C GLU A 82 21.78 25.59 6.65
N GLY A 83 21.24 26.20 5.60
CA GLY A 83 21.10 27.65 5.53
C GLY A 83 20.29 28.10 4.31
N PRO A 84 19.64 29.28 4.34
CA PRO A 84 18.93 29.85 3.21
C PRO A 84 19.87 30.39 2.12
N THR A 85 21.12 30.67 2.45
CA THR A 85 22.17 31.16 1.56
C THR A 85 23.41 30.26 1.63
N PHE A 86 24.33 30.39 0.67
CA PHE A 86 25.58 29.64 0.69
C PHE A 86 26.51 30.09 1.82
N GLU A 87 26.48 31.37 2.16
CA GLU A 87 27.26 31.97 3.24
C GLU A 87 26.81 31.42 4.60
N GLU A 88 25.50 31.34 4.84
CA GLU A 88 24.95 30.74 6.07
C GLU A 88 25.21 29.23 6.12
N LEU A 89 25.14 28.54 4.98
CA LEU A 89 25.48 27.12 4.89
C LEU A 89 26.97 26.88 5.23
N GLU A 90 27.87 27.68 4.67
CA GLU A 90 29.30 27.59 4.96
C GLU A 90 29.59 27.84 6.44
N ALA A 91 29.00 28.89 7.02
CA ALA A 91 29.13 29.18 8.45
C ALA A 91 28.64 28.01 9.32
N ALA A 92 27.50 27.39 8.96
CA ALA A 92 26.98 26.22 9.67
C ALA A 92 27.92 25.01 9.57
N ILE A 93 28.48 24.73 8.39
CA ILE A 93 29.43 23.63 8.18
C ILE A 93 30.73 23.86 8.95
N GLN A 94 31.21 25.11 9.02
CA GLN A 94 32.40 25.47 9.80
C GLN A 94 32.15 25.29 11.30
N ALA A 95 30.97 25.67 11.79
CA ALA A 95 30.56 25.51 13.19
C ALA A 95 30.35 24.04 13.61
N TYR A 96 30.11 23.13 12.66
CA TYR A 96 29.95 21.70 12.96
C TYR A 96 31.26 21.09 13.49
N PRO A 97 31.22 20.25 14.55
CA PRO A 97 32.41 19.74 15.22
C PRO A 97 33.42 19.07 14.29
N GLU A 98 34.69 19.47 14.38
CA GLU A 98 35.74 18.99 13.49
C GLU A 98 36.05 17.51 13.73
N GLU A 99 36.05 17.06 14.99
CA GLU A 99 36.27 15.65 15.35
C GLU A 99 35.25 14.69 14.71
N LYS A 100 34.05 15.18 14.38
CA LYS A 100 33.02 14.41 13.67
C LYS A 100 33.19 14.43 12.15
N LYS A 101 33.83 15.45 11.59
CA LYS A 101 34.12 15.56 10.14
C LYS A 101 35.34 14.76 9.75
N LEU A 102 36.42 14.85 10.54
CA LEU A 102 37.74 14.31 10.21
C LEU A 102 37.75 12.85 9.74
N PRO A 103 36.99 11.91 10.33
CA PRO A 103 36.98 10.52 9.87
C PRO A 103 36.57 10.34 8.40
N PHE A 104 35.77 11.27 7.86
CA PHE A 104 35.19 11.18 6.52
C PHE A 104 35.91 12.07 5.50
N LEU A 105 36.94 12.80 5.92
CA LEU A 105 37.76 13.68 5.08
C LEU A 105 39.18 13.14 4.87
N ALA A 106 39.48 11.96 5.42
CA ALA A 106 40.81 11.37 5.47
C ALA A 106 41.34 10.92 4.08
N PRO A 107 42.66 10.97 3.84
CA PRO A 107 43.28 10.72 2.53
C PRO A 107 43.24 9.24 2.08
N ASP A 108 43.04 8.33 3.02
CA ASP A 108 42.90 6.89 2.81
C ASP A 108 41.48 6.48 2.38
N SER A 109 40.52 7.41 2.38
CA SER A 109 39.14 7.17 1.96
C SER A 109 38.85 7.70 0.56
N THR A 110 37.76 7.21 -0.04
CA THR A 110 37.17 7.76 -1.25
C THR A 110 35.87 8.48 -0.98
N PHE A 111 35.58 9.52 -1.76
CA PHE A 111 34.35 10.29 -1.59
C PHE A 111 33.69 10.68 -2.90
N LYS A 112 32.40 11.02 -2.80
CA LYS A 112 31.60 11.62 -3.86
C LYS A 112 30.71 12.70 -3.28
N ILE A 113 30.57 13.82 -4.00
CA ILE A 113 29.56 14.84 -3.71
C ILE A 113 28.46 14.73 -4.77
N THR A 114 27.21 14.60 -4.33
CA THR A 114 26.01 14.62 -5.18
C THR A 114 25.27 15.91 -4.95
N VAL A 115 24.90 16.60 -6.02
CA VAL A 115 24.07 17.81 -5.97
C VAL A 115 22.67 17.44 -6.43
N ASP A 116 21.67 17.79 -5.65
CA ASP A 116 20.27 17.45 -5.90
C ASP A 116 19.37 18.65 -5.59
N SER A 117 18.33 18.85 -6.40
CA SER A 117 17.29 19.85 -6.12
C SER A 117 15.94 19.18 -6.02
N PHE A 118 15.16 19.64 -5.04
CA PHE A 118 13.76 19.29 -5.00
C PHE A 118 12.95 20.21 -5.92
N GLY A 119 12.32 19.61 -6.94
CA GLY A 119 11.40 20.31 -7.85
C GLY A 119 12.05 21.00 -9.06
N LYS A 120 13.39 21.01 -9.17
CA LYS A 120 14.12 21.47 -10.35
C LYS A 120 15.13 20.46 -10.84
N VAL A 121 15.43 20.52 -12.14
CA VAL A 121 16.58 19.83 -12.73
C VAL A 121 17.75 20.80 -12.75
N ILE A 122 18.86 20.44 -12.12
CA ILE A 122 20.09 21.25 -12.12
C ILE A 122 20.98 20.79 -13.29
N SER A 123 21.46 21.73 -14.10
CA SER A 123 22.40 21.44 -15.18
C SER A 123 23.77 20.99 -14.65
N PHE A 124 24.53 20.26 -15.47
CA PHE A 124 25.87 19.80 -15.09
C PHE A 124 26.84 20.95 -14.75
N GLN A 125 26.73 22.09 -15.45
CA GLN A 125 27.53 23.27 -15.18
C GLN A 125 27.20 23.87 -13.81
N GLU A 126 25.92 23.99 -13.48
CA GLU A 126 25.48 24.47 -12.15
C GLU A 126 25.91 23.51 -11.05
N GLN A 127 25.72 22.19 -11.23
CA GLN A 127 26.19 21.18 -10.26
C GLN A 127 27.70 21.33 -10.01
N THR A 128 28.50 21.49 -11.05
CA THR A 128 29.95 21.71 -10.93
C THR A 128 30.25 23.02 -10.18
N GLY A 129 29.51 24.10 -10.46
CA GLY A 129 29.62 25.36 -9.74
C GLY A 129 29.35 25.20 -8.25
N ARG A 130 28.28 24.48 -7.88
CA ARG A 130 27.93 24.21 -6.48
C ARG A 130 28.91 23.29 -5.76
N ILE A 131 29.55 22.36 -6.47
CA ILE A 131 30.62 21.53 -5.88
C ILE A 131 31.85 22.41 -5.62
N LYS A 132 32.21 23.30 -6.56
CA LYS A 132 33.35 24.21 -6.39
C LYS A 132 33.17 25.18 -5.23
N SER A 133 31.92 25.61 -4.93
CA SER A 133 31.67 26.46 -3.76
C SER A 133 31.89 25.75 -2.42
N LEU A 134 32.04 24.43 -2.41
CA LEU A 134 32.37 23.65 -1.20
C LEU A 134 33.88 23.46 -0.99
N ALA A 135 34.74 24.15 -1.76
CA ALA A 135 36.19 24.00 -1.71
C ALA A 135 36.82 24.36 -0.34
N PHE A 136 36.10 25.09 0.52
CA PHE A 136 36.52 25.38 1.89
C PHE A 136 36.54 24.13 2.80
N ILE A 137 35.85 23.04 2.40
CA ILE A 137 35.87 21.77 3.13
C ILE A 137 37.14 20.99 2.72
N PRO A 138 38.00 20.62 3.67
CA PRO A 138 39.31 20.04 3.37
C PRO A 138 39.22 18.55 3.04
N PHE A 139 38.53 18.18 1.97
CA PHE A 139 38.50 16.80 1.46
C PHE A 139 39.90 16.36 1.01
N LYS A 140 40.53 15.43 1.73
CA LYS A 140 41.84 14.87 1.37
C LYS A 140 41.75 13.52 0.64
N GLY A 141 40.59 12.86 0.71
CA GLY A 141 40.34 11.57 0.05
C GLY A 141 40.33 11.66 -1.49
N ARG A 142 40.30 10.52 -2.17
CA ARG A 142 40.19 10.47 -3.64
C ARG A 142 38.73 10.50 -4.09
N VAL A 143 38.44 11.12 -5.24
CA VAL A 143 37.07 11.11 -5.79
C VAL A 143 36.76 9.78 -6.48
N ASP A 144 35.70 9.09 -6.05
CA ASP A 144 35.12 7.92 -6.74
C ASP A 144 33.63 8.14 -7.01
N LEU A 145 33.26 8.30 -8.28
CA LEU A 145 31.87 8.61 -8.66
C LEU A 145 30.94 7.39 -8.65
N LYS A 146 31.48 6.17 -8.56
CA LYS A 146 30.74 4.90 -8.62
C LYS A 146 30.61 4.26 -7.24
N ASN A 147 31.72 4.05 -6.55
CA ASN A 147 31.80 3.24 -5.33
C ASN A 147 32.54 3.96 -4.19
N ALA A 148 32.25 5.25 -3.98
CA ALA A 148 32.81 6.01 -2.87
C ALA A 148 32.47 5.41 -1.50
N ASP A 149 33.46 5.39 -0.60
CA ASP A 149 33.30 5.06 0.82
C ASP A 149 32.38 6.05 1.52
N HIS A 150 32.49 7.34 1.16
CA HIS A 150 31.72 8.42 1.74
C HIS A 150 30.95 9.21 0.68
N LYS A 151 29.64 9.26 0.84
CA LYS A 151 28.74 9.99 -0.06
C LYS A 151 28.25 11.23 0.66
N PHE A 152 28.48 12.38 0.05
CA PHE A 152 28.03 13.68 0.52
C PHE A 152 26.94 14.20 -0.41
N TRP A 153 26.00 14.91 0.18
CA TRP A 153 24.87 15.47 -0.55
C TRP A 153 24.76 16.96 -0.26
N LEU A 154 24.72 17.74 -1.34
CA LEU A 154 24.26 19.12 -1.34
C LEU A 154 22.85 19.14 -1.92
N MET A 155 21.86 19.33 -1.07
CA MET A 155 20.46 19.37 -1.46
C MET A 155 19.94 20.80 -1.39
N GLU A 156 19.11 21.20 -2.35
CA GLU A 156 18.44 22.50 -2.32
C GLU A 156 16.92 22.42 -2.53
N THR A 157 16.21 23.22 -1.77
CA THR A 157 14.81 23.60 -2.01
C THR A 157 14.83 25.01 -2.56
N ASP A 158 14.38 25.21 -3.79
CA ASP A 158 14.39 26.51 -4.46
C ASP A 158 13.10 26.70 -5.27
N ASP A 159 12.68 27.95 -5.51
CA ASP A 159 11.37 28.30 -6.08
C ASP A 159 11.17 27.66 -7.46
N TYR A 160 10.45 26.54 -7.50
CA TYR A 160 10.08 25.80 -8.70
C TYR A 160 8.78 26.26 -9.35
N GLY A 161 8.33 27.48 -9.01
CA GLY A 161 7.15 28.11 -9.56
C GLY A 161 5.84 27.56 -9.01
N VAL A 162 4.74 28.19 -9.43
CA VAL A 162 3.36 27.81 -9.06
C VAL A 162 2.77 26.77 -10.01
N ASN A 163 1.86 25.92 -9.49
CA ASN A 163 1.04 24.95 -10.25
C ASN A 163 1.73 23.65 -10.74
N ASN A 164 2.80 23.18 -10.11
CA ASN A 164 3.44 21.91 -10.46
C ASN A 164 3.02 20.71 -9.57
N GLY A 165 2.08 20.91 -8.63
CA GLY A 165 1.62 19.87 -7.70
C GLY A 165 2.56 19.59 -6.52
N LEU A 166 3.71 20.28 -6.44
CA LEU A 166 4.62 20.26 -5.31
C LEU A 166 4.13 21.22 -4.21
N PRO A 167 4.55 21.02 -2.94
CA PRO A 167 4.31 21.99 -1.88
C PRO A 167 4.87 23.36 -2.27
N PRO A 168 4.31 24.49 -1.83
CA PRO A 168 4.98 25.77 -2.03
C PRO A 168 6.33 25.81 -1.27
N VAL A 169 7.34 26.40 -1.89
CA VAL A 169 8.60 26.73 -1.19
C VAL A 169 8.35 28.00 -0.38
N VAL A 170 8.43 27.90 0.95
CA VAL A 170 8.26 29.05 1.84
C VAL A 170 9.53 29.91 1.78
N LYS A 171 10.70 29.28 1.92
CA LYS A 171 12.00 29.92 1.76
C LYS A 171 12.98 28.94 1.12
N ARG A 172 13.89 29.48 0.29
CA ARG A 172 15.00 28.70 -0.26
C ARG A 172 15.84 28.14 0.90
N ARG A 173 16.27 26.89 0.79
CA ARG A 173 17.18 26.28 1.77
C ARG A 173 18.17 25.33 1.13
N HIS A 174 19.37 25.31 1.68
CA HIS A 174 20.47 24.43 1.33
C HIS A 174 20.76 23.50 2.51
N PHE A 175 21.03 22.24 2.20
CA PHE A 175 21.42 21.21 3.16
C PHE A 175 22.71 20.57 2.68
N PHE A 176 23.71 20.47 3.55
CA PHE A 176 24.93 19.72 3.28
C PHE A 176 25.20 18.68 4.36
N GLY A 177 25.48 17.45 3.96
CA GLY A 177 25.74 16.38 4.91
C GLY A 177 26.22 15.08 4.28
N ARG A 178 26.56 14.13 5.15
CA ARG A 178 26.97 12.77 4.79
C ARG A 178 25.74 11.86 4.72
N GLU A 179 25.61 11.09 3.64
CA GLU A 179 24.63 10.03 3.52
C GLU A 179 25.00 8.89 4.48
N ILE A 180 24.09 8.59 5.40
CA ILE A 180 24.20 7.38 6.23
C ILE A 180 23.86 6.17 5.39
N SER A 181 22.70 6.21 4.72
CA SER A 181 22.20 5.13 3.85
C SER A 181 21.04 5.64 3.00
N GLY A 182 20.74 4.92 1.92
CA GLY A 182 19.63 5.19 0.99
C GLY A 182 18.85 3.91 0.66
N ALA A 183 17.63 4.07 0.13
CA ALA A 183 16.76 2.93 -0.18
C ALA A 183 17.26 2.08 -1.36
N ASP A 184 16.91 0.79 -1.34
CA ASP A 184 17.15 -0.12 -2.46
C ASP A 184 16.23 0.21 -3.64
N ARG A 185 16.80 0.85 -4.66
CA ARG A 185 16.11 1.23 -5.88
C ARG A 185 15.69 0.03 -6.75
N LYS A 186 16.23 -1.17 -6.51
CA LYS A 186 15.95 -2.37 -7.33
C LYS A 186 14.75 -3.15 -6.83
N LEU A 187 14.31 -2.92 -5.60
CA LEU A 187 13.24 -3.68 -4.97
C LEU A 187 11.91 -3.59 -5.76
N LEU A 188 11.34 -2.39 -5.88
CA LEU A 188 10.04 -2.22 -6.56
C LEU A 188 10.03 -2.67 -8.03
N PRO A 189 11.07 -2.37 -8.86
CA PRO A 189 11.16 -2.89 -10.22
C PRO A 189 11.11 -4.42 -10.31
N THR A 190 11.71 -5.12 -9.34
CA THR A 190 11.74 -6.59 -9.31
C THR A 190 10.35 -7.20 -9.13
N TYR A 191 9.47 -6.54 -8.38
CA TYR A 191 8.16 -7.07 -7.99
C TYR A 191 6.97 -6.47 -8.75
N GLN A 192 7.22 -5.74 -9.84
CA GLN A 192 6.18 -5.13 -10.67
C GLN A 192 5.12 -6.15 -11.11
N LEU A 193 3.85 -5.74 -11.06
CA LEU A 193 2.73 -6.62 -11.40
C LEU A 193 2.76 -7.09 -12.87
N LYS A 194 3.29 -6.27 -13.78
CA LYS A 194 3.37 -6.58 -15.22
C LYS A 194 4.22 -7.83 -15.51
N SER A 195 5.21 -8.12 -14.67
CA SER A 195 6.12 -9.27 -14.84
C SER A 195 5.71 -10.48 -14.01
N ARG A 196 4.62 -10.41 -13.24
CA ARG A 196 4.21 -11.47 -12.31
C ARG A 196 3.50 -12.60 -13.05
N LYS A 197 3.92 -13.85 -12.81
CA LYS A 197 3.33 -15.06 -13.41
C LYS A 197 1.85 -15.21 -13.09
N TYR A 198 1.46 -15.14 -11.82
CA TYR A 198 0.08 -15.23 -11.39
C TYR A 198 -0.44 -13.88 -10.88
N LEU A 199 -1.38 -13.31 -11.63
CA LEU A 199 -1.97 -12.00 -11.36
C LEU A 199 -3.51 -12.09 -11.36
N GLY A 200 -4.13 -11.49 -10.37
CA GLY A 200 -5.58 -11.35 -10.24
C GLY A 200 -6.03 -9.92 -10.53
N PRO A 201 -7.32 -9.70 -10.81
CA PRO A 201 -7.87 -8.37 -11.11
C PRO A 201 -7.78 -7.39 -9.93
N THR A 202 -7.67 -7.91 -8.71
CA THR A 202 -7.60 -7.16 -7.45
C THR A 202 -6.23 -7.28 -6.78
N ALA A 203 -5.19 -7.68 -7.51
CA ALA A 203 -3.85 -7.82 -6.95
C ALA A 203 -3.33 -6.49 -6.38
N MET A 204 -2.74 -6.56 -5.18
CA MET A 204 -2.13 -5.41 -4.52
C MET A 204 -0.86 -4.96 -5.27
N ASP A 205 -0.72 -3.65 -5.45
CA ASP A 205 0.50 -3.05 -5.98
C ASP A 205 1.73 -3.36 -5.10
N ALA A 206 2.90 -3.50 -5.71
CA ALA A 206 4.12 -3.88 -5.01
C ALA A 206 4.52 -2.85 -3.94
N GLU A 207 4.46 -1.55 -4.24
CA GLU A 207 4.82 -0.51 -3.27
C GLU A 207 3.92 -0.56 -2.04
N MET A 208 2.61 -0.70 -2.25
CA MET A 208 1.65 -0.87 -1.16
C MET A 208 1.91 -2.13 -0.35
N ALA A 209 2.14 -3.28 -1.00
CA ALA A 209 2.40 -4.54 -0.31
C ALA A 209 3.66 -4.47 0.58
N PHE A 210 4.74 -3.84 0.10
CA PHE A 210 5.95 -3.64 0.89
C PHE A 210 5.76 -2.66 2.06
N LEU A 211 5.02 -1.58 1.85
CA LEU A 211 4.67 -0.64 2.92
C LEU A 211 3.85 -1.34 4.02
N MET A 212 2.86 -2.16 3.64
CA MET A 212 2.10 -2.97 4.59
C MET A 212 2.99 -3.96 5.36
N ALA A 213 3.92 -4.64 4.67
CA ALA A 213 4.86 -5.57 5.30
C ALA A 213 5.85 -4.88 6.27
N ASN A 214 6.28 -3.66 5.96
CA ASN A 214 7.08 -2.82 6.86
C ASN A 214 6.26 -2.39 8.09
N GLN A 215 5.03 -1.91 7.89
CA GLN A 215 4.14 -1.53 9.01
C GLN A 215 3.74 -2.73 9.87
N ALA A 216 3.69 -3.93 9.31
CA ALA A 216 3.47 -5.17 10.04
C ALA A 216 4.73 -5.71 10.75
N MET A 217 5.88 -5.06 10.56
CA MET A 217 7.16 -5.49 11.13
C MET A 217 7.55 -6.92 10.73
N ALA A 218 7.30 -7.30 9.48
CA ALA A 218 7.64 -8.62 8.94
C ALA A 218 9.16 -8.86 8.99
N LYS A 219 9.63 -9.98 9.54
CA LYS A 219 11.06 -10.31 9.61
C LYS A 219 11.27 -11.82 9.73
N PRO A 220 12.51 -12.33 9.57
CA PRO A 220 12.81 -13.73 9.82
C PRO A 220 12.33 -14.18 11.20
N GLY A 221 11.77 -15.39 11.25
CA GLY A 221 11.22 -16.00 12.46
C GLY A 221 9.79 -15.58 12.81
N LYS A 222 9.19 -14.59 12.12
CA LYS A 222 7.79 -14.21 12.31
C LYS A 222 6.85 -14.91 11.34
N LEU A 223 5.68 -15.31 11.82
CA LEU A 223 4.58 -15.86 11.02
C LEU A 223 3.56 -14.76 10.68
N VAL A 224 3.46 -14.45 9.39
CA VAL A 224 2.54 -13.46 8.81
C VAL A 224 1.36 -14.16 8.16
N TYR A 225 0.14 -13.75 8.50
CA TYR A 225 -1.10 -14.31 7.97
C TYR A 225 -1.89 -13.29 7.14
N ASP A 226 -2.33 -13.69 5.95
CA ASP A 226 -3.28 -12.93 5.14
C ASP A 226 -4.60 -13.72 4.98
N PRO A 227 -5.67 -13.34 5.70
CA PRO A 227 -6.97 -14.02 5.60
C PRO A 227 -7.75 -13.73 4.31
N PHE A 228 -7.21 -12.88 3.42
CA PHE A 228 -7.80 -12.53 2.13
C PHE A 228 -6.72 -12.55 1.04
N VAL A 229 -5.96 -13.65 1.00
CA VAL A 229 -4.66 -13.75 0.29
C VAL A 229 -4.75 -13.41 -1.20
N GLY A 230 -5.89 -13.67 -1.85
CA GLY A 230 -6.05 -13.45 -3.27
C GLY A 230 -4.90 -14.11 -4.06
N THR A 231 -4.18 -13.33 -4.86
CA THR A 231 -3.03 -13.84 -5.64
C THR A 231 -1.68 -13.83 -4.90
N GLY A 232 -1.68 -13.55 -3.60
CA GLY A 232 -0.51 -13.62 -2.72
C GLY A 232 0.42 -12.41 -2.78
N SER A 233 -0.06 -11.26 -3.25
CA SER A 233 0.76 -10.04 -3.43
C SER A 233 1.39 -9.56 -2.11
N ILE A 234 0.60 -9.54 -1.04
CA ILE A 234 1.03 -9.11 0.30
C ILE A 234 2.02 -10.12 0.90
N LEU A 235 1.72 -11.42 0.77
CA LEU A 235 2.61 -12.47 1.28
C LEU A 235 3.96 -12.49 0.55
N VAL A 236 4.02 -12.19 -0.76
CA VAL A 236 5.29 -12.05 -1.48
C VAL A 236 6.17 -10.97 -0.85
N ALA A 237 5.60 -9.82 -0.47
CA ALA A 237 6.35 -8.75 0.20
C ALA A 237 6.80 -9.15 1.61
N ALA A 238 5.96 -9.82 2.38
CA ALA A 238 6.33 -10.33 3.70
C ALA A 238 7.46 -11.38 3.63
N ALA A 239 7.39 -12.31 2.67
CA ALA A 239 8.41 -13.33 2.46
C ALA A 239 9.73 -12.77 1.91
N HIS A 240 9.69 -11.69 1.13
CA HIS A 240 10.90 -10.96 0.73
C HIS A 240 11.69 -10.48 1.96
N PHE A 241 10.99 -9.99 2.99
CA PHE A 241 11.60 -9.65 4.28
C PHE A 241 11.87 -10.86 5.19
N GLY A 242 11.80 -12.07 4.65
CA GLY A 242 12.13 -13.32 5.33
C GLY A 242 11.07 -13.86 6.29
N ALA A 243 9.87 -13.26 6.35
CA ALA A 243 8.80 -13.78 7.18
C ALA A 243 8.28 -15.12 6.65
N ILE A 244 7.86 -15.98 7.58
CA ILE A 244 7.11 -17.19 7.26
C ILE A 244 5.69 -16.75 6.92
N THR A 245 5.12 -17.22 5.82
CA THR A 245 3.83 -16.72 5.33
C THR A 245 2.76 -17.79 5.30
N MET A 246 1.54 -17.41 5.66
CA MET A 246 0.34 -18.24 5.56
C MET A 246 -0.79 -17.41 4.97
N GLY A 247 -1.62 -18.01 4.13
CA GLY A 247 -2.72 -17.31 3.50
C GLY A 247 -4.02 -18.09 3.55
N ALA A 248 -5.12 -17.38 3.46
CA ALA A 248 -6.41 -17.99 3.19
C ALA A 248 -7.26 -17.16 2.22
N ASP A 249 -8.09 -17.85 1.46
CA ASP A 249 -9.14 -17.23 0.64
C ASP A 249 -10.39 -18.09 0.70
N ILE A 250 -11.56 -17.50 0.49
CA ILE A 250 -12.80 -18.29 0.42
C ILE A 250 -12.95 -18.99 -0.94
N ASP A 251 -12.35 -18.44 -1.99
CA ASP A 251 -12.37 -19.02 -3.33
C ASP A 251 -11.26 -20.07 -3.48
N ILE A 252 -11.65 -21.34 -3.37
CA ILE A 252 -10.74 -22.48 -3.54
C ILE A 252 -9.96 -22.43 -4.86
N ARG A 253 -10.53 -21.84 -5.92
CA ARG A 253 -9.87 -21.78 -7.24
C ARG A 253 -8.65 -20.86 -7.20
N VAL A 254 -8.68 -19.82 -6.37
CA VAL A 254 -7.56 -18.88 -6.22
C VAL A 254 -6.40 -19.54 -5.47
N VAL A 255 -6.69 -20.25 -4.38
CA VAL A 255 -5.68 -20.87 -3.53
C VAL A 255 -5.14 -22.21 -4.06
N ARG A 256 -5.99 -23.02 -4.70
CA ARG A 256 -5.63 -24.37 -5.18
C ARG A 256 -5.14 -24.36 -6.63
N ASP A 257 -5.91 -23.74 -7.53
CA ASP A 257 -5.77 -23.97 -8.97
C ASP A 257 -5.08 -22.80 -9.71
N GLY A 258 -5.26 -21.57 -9.23
CA GLY A 258 -4.82 -20.37 -9.93
C GLY A 258 -5.42 -20.29 -11.35
N ARG A 259 -4.55 -20.11 -12.35
CA ARG A 259 -4.88 -20.25 -13.79
C ARG A 259 -4.14 -21.45 -14.41
N GLY A 260 -3.70 -22.40 -13.60
CA GLY A 260 -2.95 -23.57 -14.04
C GLY A 260 -1.76 -23.92 -13.12
N PRO A 261 -1.06 -25.02 -13.43
CA PRO A 261 0.00 -25.56 -12.55
C PRO A 261 1.18 -24.61 -12.34
N ASP A 262 1.51 -23.80 -13.34
CA ASP A 262 2.62 -22.83 -13.31
C ASP A 262 2.15 -21.37 -13.20
N CYS A 263 0.85 -21.15 -12.94
CA CYS A 263 0.24 -19.83 -12.83
C CYS A 263 -0.68 -19.78 -11.61
N ASN A 264 -0.08 -19.89 -10.43
CA ASN A 264 -0.75 -19.85 -9.12
C ASN A 264 0.12 -19.14 -8.08
N ILE A 265 -0.34 -19.07 -6.82
CA ILE A 265 0.40 -18.40 -5.75
C ILE A 265 1.80 -18.97 -5.60
N TRP A 266 1.95 -20.31 -5.57
CA TRP A 266 3.26 -20.98 -5.46
C TRP A 266 4.23 -20.58 -6.57
N SER A 267 3.74 -20.42 -7.80
CA SER A 267 4.55 -20.00 -8.94
C SER A 267 5.12 -18.58 -8.78
N ASN A 268 4.42 -17.68 -8.06
CA ASN A 268 4.93 -16.34 -7.74
C ASN A 268 6.12 -16.42 -6.78
N PHE A 269 6.03 -17.23 -5.71
CA PHE A 269 7.14 -17.42 -4.78
C PHE A 269 8.35 -18.04 -5.47
N LYS A 270 8.13 -19.07 -6.30
CA LYS A 270 9.17 -19.68 -7.11
C LYS A 270 9.82 -18.69 -8.08
N GLN A 271 9.04 -17.83 -8.73
CA GLN A 271 9.55 -16.79 -9.65
C GLN A 271 10.57 -15.88 -8.96
N TYR A 272 10.29 -15.46 -7.73
CA TYR A 272 11.12 -14.51 -7.00
C TYR A 272 12.18 -15.18 -6.11
N GLY A 273 12.32 -16.51 -6.15
CA GLY A 273 13.25 -17.25 -5.30
C GLY A 273 12.92 -17.17 -3.81
N LEU A 274 11.64 -17.03 -3.46
CA LEU A 274 11.17 -16.85 -2.09
C LEU A 274 10.73 -18.18 -1.46
N PRO A 275 10.85 -18.34 -0.14
CA PRO A 275 10.27 -19.47 0.58
C PRO A 275 8.76 -19.55 0.35
N ALA A 276 8.28 -20.73 0.00
CA ALA A 276 6.85 -20.95 -0.22
C ALA A 276 6.04 -20.73 1.07
N PRO A 277 4.77 -20.29 0.99
CA PRO A 277 3.89 -20.21 2.14
C PRO A 277 3.78 -21.55 2.86
N VAL A 278 3.72 -21.54 4.19
CA VAL A 278 3.55 -22.77 4.99
C VAL A 278 2.15 -23.37 4.84
N GLY A 279 1.18 -22.56 4.40
CA GLY A 279 -0.17 -23.02 4.13
C GLY A 279 -0.97 -21.99 3.34
N LEU A 280 -1.75 -22.50 2.39
CA LEU A 280 -2.80 -21.77 1.71
C LEU A 280 -4.11 -22.51 1.97
N LEU A 281 -5.02 -21.87 2.70
CA LEU A 281 -6.26 -22.48 3.13
C LEU A 281 -7.45 -21.94 2.33
N ARG A 282 -8.41 -22.82 2.03
CA ARG A 282 -9.77 -22.34 1.83
C ARG A 282 -10.38 -22.07 3.20
N ALA A 283 -10.56 -20.80 3.55
CA ALA A 283 -11.14 -20.41 4.83
C ALA A 283 -12.16 -19.28 4.67
N ASP A 284 -12.94 -19.08 5.72
CA ASP A 284 -13.95 -18.04 5.79
C ASP A 284 -13.86 -17.41 7.18
N ASN A 285 -13.64 -16.11 7.26
CA ASN A 285 -13.52 -15.43 8.55
C ASN A 285 -14.85 -15.40 9.30
N ASN A 286 -15.98 -15.53 8.60
CA ASN A 286 -17.30 -15.66 9.23
C ASN A 286 -17.45 -16.98 9.98
N LEU A 287 -16.75 -18.04 9.53
CA LEU A 287 -16.75 -19.36 10.15
C LEU A 287 -15.31 -19.90 10.18
N PRO A 288 -14.45 -19.30 11.02
CA PRO A 288 -13.02 -19.53 10.95
C PRO A 288 -12.69 -21.00 11.30
N PRO A 289 -11.85 -21.70 10.51
CA PRO A 289 -11.60 -23.13 10.66
C PRO A 289 -10.60 -23.46 11.78
N TRP A 290 -10.49 -22.58 12.79
CA TRP A 290 -9.52 -22.73 13.88
C TRP A 290 -10.06 -23.63 14.98
N ARG A 291 -9.18 -24.45 15.57
CA ARG A 291 -9.53 -25.25 16.75
C ARG A 291 -9.82 -24.30 17.92
N ALA A 292 -10.79 -24.64 18.77
CA ALA A 292 -11.25 -23.77 19.85
C ALA A 292 -10.12 -23.32 20.81
N GLY A 293 -9.15 -24.20 21.10
CA GLY A 293 -8.00 -23.91 21.96
C GLY A 293 -6.82 -23.19 21.28
N LEU A 294 -6.90 -22.93 19.97
CA LEU A 294 -5.84 -22.26 19.23
C LEU A 294 -5.98 -20.73 19.38
N LYS A 295 -4.93 -20.09 19.88
CA LYS A 295 -4.85 -18.64 20.12
C LYS A 295 -3.41 -18.17 19.88
N GLU A 296 -3.23 -16.89 19.60
CA GLU A 296 -1.92 -16.21 19.61
C GLU A 296 -0.82 -16.93 18.80
N MET A 297 -1.13 -17.28 17.56
CA MET A 297 -0.25 -17.98 16.63
C MET A 297 0.51 -17.02 15.72
N PHE A 298 -0.10 -15.91 15.30
CA PHE A 298 0.42 -15.05 14.25
C PHE A 298 1.12 -13.83 14.85
N ASP A 299 2.31 -13.50 14.33
CA ASP A 299 3.05 -12.30 14.70
C ASP A 299 2.48 -11.04 14.03
N ALA A 300 1.89 -11.20 12.84
CA ALA A 300 1.20 -10.15 12.14
C ALA A 300 0.07 -10.70 11.26
N ILE A 301 -1.00 -9.91 11.12
CA ILE A 301 -2.06 -10.15 10.14
C ILE A 301 -2.08 -8.96 9.18
N ILE A 302 -1.97 -9.23 7.89
CA ILE A 302 -1.88 -8.20 6.84
C ILE A 302 -2.87 -8.53 5.72
N CYS A 303 -3.77 -7.63 5.37
CA CYS A 303 -4.75 -7.91 4.32
C CYS A 303 -5.39 -6.69 3.65
N ASP A 304 -6.06 -6.92 2.52
CA ASP A 304 -6.94 -5.95 1.84
C ASP A 304 -8.34 -6.57 1.70
N PRO A 305 -9.19 -6.50 2.74
CA PRO A 305 -10.51 -7.12 2.72
C PRO A 305 -11.39 -6.67 1.54
N PRO A 306 -12.39 -7.49 1.12
CA PRO A 306 -13.27 -7.12 0.02
C PRO A 306 -14.29 -6.04 0.43
N TYR A 307 -14.14 -4.82 -0.12
CA TYR A 307 -15.01 -3.67 0.20
C TYR A 307 -16.23 -3.50 -0.73
N GLY A 308 -16.49 -4.43 -1.66
CA GLY A 308 -17.65 -4.34 -2.55
C GLY A 308 -17.51 -3.39 -3.75
N VAL A 309 -16.36 -2.76 -3.96
CA VAL A 309 -16.11 -1.85 -5.10
C VAL A 309 -15.64 -2.60 -6.35
N ARG A 310 -14.56 -3.39 -6.24
CA ARG A 310 -13.99 -4.19 -7.36
C ARG A 310 -14.30 -5.68 -7.26
N ALA A 311 -14.50 -6.16 -6.03
CA ALA A 311 -14.92 -7.51 -5.72
C ALA A 311 -15.88 -7.46 -4.53
N GLY A 312 -17.03 -8.13 -4.67
CA GLY A 312 -18.01 -8.27 -3.60
C GLY A 312 -17.50 -9.22 -2.52
N GLY A 313 -17.69 -8.86 -1.24
CA GLY A 313 -17.41 -9.76 -0.13
C GLY A 313 -18.24 -11.04 -0.25
N ARG A 314 -17.63 -12.18 0.10
CA ARG A 314 -18.27 -13.50 0.09
C ARG A 314 -18.05 -14.19 1.42
N LYS A 315 -19.10 -14.83 1.94
CA LYS A 315 -19.06 -15.73 3.09
C LYS A 315 -19.78 -17.03 2.76
N SER A 316 -19.52 -18.09 3.51
CA SER A 316 -20.11 -19.41 3.31
C SER A 316 -21.61 -19.36 3.63
N GLY A 317 -22.41 -19.99 2.78
CA GLY A 317 -23.86 -20.00 2.88
C GLY A 317 -24.53 -19.88 1.51
N GLY A 318 -25.72 -20.46 1.36
CA GLY A 318 -26.55 -20.28 0.17
C GLY A 318 -27.57 -19.17 0.37
N ARG A 319 -27.91 -18.40 -0.69
CA ARG A 319 -28.99 -17.40 -0.62
C ARG A 319 -30.32 -17.99 -0.11
N LYS A 320 -30.62 -19.25 -0.46
CA LYS A 320 -31.79 -19.97 0.04
C LYS A 320 -31.64 -20.46 1.49
N LEU A 321 -30.42 -20.84 1.89
CA LEU A 321 -30.11 -21.28 3.25
C LEU A 321 -30.20 -20.11 4.24
N LEU A 322 -29.60 -18.96 3.91
CA LEU A 322 -29.65 -17.75 4.74
C LEU A 322 -31.06 -17.15 4.83
N LYS A 323 -31.91 -17.37 3.81
CA LYS A 323 -33.34 -17.01 3.84
C LYS A 323 -34.22 -18.02 4.59
N GLY A 324 -33.65 -19.09 5.14
CA GLY A 324 -34.41 -20.18 5.78
C GLY A 324 -35.29 -21.00 4.82
N ALA A 325 -35.17 -20.78 3.49
CA ALA A 325 -35.96 -21.47 2.49
C ALA A 325 -35.50 -22.92 2.24
N VAL A 326 -34.28 -23.27 2.69
CA VAL A 326 -33.72 -24.63 2.61
C VAL A 326 -33.05 -24.94 3.95
N ARG A 327 -33.22 -26.17 4.45
CA ARG A 327 -32.59 -26.62 5.70
C ARG A 327 -31.08 -26.87 5.48
N PRO A 328 -30.24 -26.74 6.52
CA PRO A 328 -28.86 -27.19 6.47
C PRO A 328 -28.81 -28.66 6.02
N TYR A 329 -27.98 -28.97 5.03
CA TYR A 329 -27.75 -30.33 4.58
C TYR A 329 -26.33 -30.76 4.90
N THR A 330 -26.15 -32.03 5.25
CA THR A 330 -24.83 -32.60 5.48
C THR A 330 -24.29 -33.06 4.15
N VAL A 331 -23.08 -32.62 3.80
CA VAL A 331 -22.37 -33.09 2.61
C VAL A 331 -22.13 -34.59 2.77
N SER A 332 -22.54 -35.36 1.78
CA SER A 332 -22.33 -36.80 1.77
C SER A 332 -20.84 -37.14 1.75
N ASP A 333 -20.45 -38.29 2.30
CA ASP A 333 -19.03 -38.65 2.42
C ASP A 333 -18.32 -38.74 1.05
N HIS A 334 -19.03 -39.17 0.01
CA HIS A 334 -18.48 -39.24 -1.35
C HIS A 334 -18.26 -37.87 -2.00
N GLN A 335 -18.97 -36.83 -1.56
CA GLN A 335 -18.79 -35.46 -2.06
C GLN A 335 -17.84 -34.64 -1.18
N ARG A 336 -17.45 -35.14 -0.01
CA ARG A 336 -16.72 -34.36 1.00
C ARG A 336 -15.42 -33.74 0.49
N ASN A 337 -14.70 -34.44 -0.40
CA ASN A 337 -13.38 -34.00 -0.88
C ASN A 337 -13.46 -32.91 -1.96
N ASP A 338 -14.52 -32.92 -2.77
CA ASP A 338 -14.66 -32.01 -3.93
C ASP A 338 -15.79 -30.99 -3.74
N HIS A 339 -16.53 -31.06 -2.64
CA HIS A 339 -17.61 -30.14 -2.36
C HIS A 339 -17.07 -28.73 -2.10
N ILE A 340 -17.48 -27.79 -2.96
CA ILE A 340 -17.24 -26.37 -2.76
C ILE A 340 -18.50 -25.78 -2.13
N PRO A 341 -18.42 -25.26 -0.89
CA PRO A 341 -19.57 -24.66 -0.24
C PRO A 341 -20.11 -23.48 -1.05
N SER A 342 -21.44 -23.38 -1.12
CA SER A 342 -22.08 -22.20 -1.70
C SER A 342 -21.72 -20.97 -0.87
N THR A 343 -21.64 -19.82 -1.54
CA THR A 343 -21.32 -18.55 -0.88
C THR A 343 -22.43 -17.52 -1.06
N ALA A 344 -22.53 -16.60 -0.10
CA ALA A 344 -23.47 -15.49 -0.06
C ALA A 344 -22.70 -14.16 0.02
N SER A 345 -23.40 -13.04 -0.15
CA SER A 345 -22.80 -11.72 0.00
C SER A 345 -22.32 -11.51 1.44
N TYR A 346 -21.25 -10.75 1.60
CA TYR A 346 -20.65 -10.43 2.89
C TYR A 346 -20.51 -8.91 2.95
N CYS A 347 -21.27 -8.26 3.84
CA CYS A 347 -21.22 -6.82 3.95
C CYS A 347 -19.92 -6.38 4.64
N LEU A 348 -19.50 -5.14 4.39
CA LEU A 348 -18.25 -4.60 4.91
C LEU A 348 -18.18 -4.65 6.44
N VAL A 349 -19.24 -4.23 7.11
CA VAL A 349 -19.29 -4.11 8.58
C VAL A 349 -19.13 -5.48 9.24
N GLU A 350 -19.80 -6.51 8.71
CA GLU A 350 -19.65 -7.90 9.18
C GLU A 350 -18.25 -8.45 8.87
N CYS A 351 -17.72 -8.18 7.68
CA CYS A 351 -16.39 -8.61 7.25
C CYS A 351 -15.28 -8.05 8.16
N VAL A 352 -15.37 -6.76 8.49
CA VAL A 352 -14.41 -6.10 9.37
C VAL A 352 -14.58 -6.60 10.81
N HIS A 353 -15.81 -6.77 11.30
CA HIS A 353 -16.06 -7.35 12.62
C HIS A 353 -15.42 -8.73 12.78
N ASP A 354 -15.67 -9.63 11.82
CA ASP A 354 -15.13 -11.00 11.88
C ASP A 354 -13.60 -11.01 11.71
N LEU A 355 -13.04 -10.09 10.92
CA LEU A 355 -11.59 -9.88 10.84
C LEU A 355 -11.01 -9.50 12.21
N PHE A 356 -11.66 -8.57 12.94
CA PHE A 356 -11.23 -8.18 14.28
C PHE A 356 -11.31 -9.34 15.26
N ASP A 357 -12.39 -10.13 15.24
CA ASP A 357 -12.56 -11.26 16.15
C ASP A 357 -11.47 -12.32 15.91
N VAL A 358 -11.22 -12.68 14.65
CA VAL A 358 -10.13 -13.60 14.27
C VAL A 358 -8.78 -13.01 14.67
N ALA A 359 -8.53 -11.73 14.40
CA ALA A 359 -7.25 -11.10 14.72
C ALA A 359 -7.01 -11.01 16.22
N ALA A 360 -8.01 -10.60 17.01
CA ALA A 360 -7.90 -10.49 18.46
C ALA A 360 -7.58 -11.83 19.12
N LYS A 361 -8.18 -12.92 18.62
CA LYS A 361 -7.93 -14.28 19.09
C LYS A 361 -6.59 -14.85 18.65
N MET A 362 -6.21 -14.65 17.38
CA MET A 362 -5.09 -15.36 16.75
C MET A 362 -3.76 -14.60 16.73
N LEU A 363 -3.78 -13.28 16.88
CA LEU A 363 -2.57 -12.47 16.89
C LEU A 363 -1.91 -12.50 18.27
N VAL A 364 -0.59 -12.59 18.33
CA VAL A 364 0.18 -12.47 19.58
C VAL A 364 0.05 -11.08 20.20
N MET A 365 0.21 -10.97 21.52
CA MET A 365 0.33 -9.66 22.19
C MET A 365 1.49 -8.85 21.59
N GLY A 366 1.25 -7.57 21.30
CA GLY A 366 2.20 -6.72 20.58
C GLY A 366 2.31 -7.00 19.07
N GLY A 367 1.64 -8.03 18.56
CA GLY A 367 1.50 -8.25 17.12
C GLY A 367 0.65 -7.17 16.45
N ARG A 368 0.83 -7.00 15.14
CA ARG A 368 0.12 -5.94 14.38
C ARG A 368 -0.91 -6.48 13.40
N LEU A 369 -2.08 -5.86 13.40
CA LEU A 369 -3.12 -5.98 12.37
C LEU A 369 -2.99 -4.79 11.41
N VAL A 370 -2.70 -5.07 10.14
CA VAL A 370 -2.47 -4.06 9.10
C VAL A 370 -3.43 -4.31 7.95
N PHE A 371 -4.45 -3.47 7.81
CA PHE A 371 -5.48 -3.70 6.79
C PHE A 371 -5.99 -2.40 6.20
N PHE A 372 -6.46 -2.47 4.96
CA PHE A 372 -7.12 -1.34 4.33
C PHE A 372 -8.58 -1.23 4.78
N TYR A 373 -9.07 0.00 4.89
CA TYR A 373 -10.46 0.30 5.18
C TYR A 373 -10.97 1.33 4.15
N PRO A 374 -12.13 1.11 3.52
CA PRO A 374 -12.63 1.96 2.46
C PRO A 374 -13.29 3.22 3.05
N VAL A 375 -13.10 4.38 2.41
CA VAL A 375 -13.64 5.66 2.86
C VAL A 375 -14.25 6.42 1.68
N ALA A 376 -15.49 6.89 1.85
CA ALA A 376 -16.09 7.85 0.94
C ALA A 376 -15.56 9.26 1.27
N ARG A 377 -15.06 9.98 0.27
CA ARG A 377 -14.41 11.29 0.50
C ARG A 377 -15.39 12.43 0.75
N GLU A 378 -16.63 12.31 0.28
CA GLU A 378 -17.69 13.32 0.51
C GLU A 378 -18.00 13.45 2.01
N ASP A 379 -18.02 12.32 2.73
CA ASP A 379 -18.23 12.27 4.18
C ASP A 379 -17.12 12.97 4.98
N LYS A 380 -15.89 12.96 4.45
CA LYS A 380 -14.70 13.55 5.10
C LYS A 380 -14.74 15.09 5.14
N TYR A 381 -15.40 15.73 4.17
CA TYR A 381 -15.45 17.19 4.05
C TYR A 381 -16.79 17.79 4.48
N MET A 382 -17.89 17.03 4.48
CA MET A 382 -19.21 17.56 4.82
C MET A 382 -19.52 17.61 6.31
N HIS A 383 -18.81 16.88 7.17
CA HIS A 383 -19.27 16.70 8.55
C HIS A 383 -18.35 17.09 9.70
N ASN A 384 -17.10 17.55 9.52
CA ASN A 384 -16.18 17.76 10.66
C ASN A 384 -16.17 16.58 11.65
N ILE A 385 -16.55 15.38 11.20
CA ILE A 385 -16.62 14.18 12.03
C ILE A 385 -15.18 13.68 12.09
N SER A 386 -14.63 13.60 13.31
CA SER A 386 -13.49 12.75 13.59
C SER A 386 -13.76 11.39 12.94
N ASN A 387 -12.96 11.00 11.96
CA ASN A 387 -13.10 9.69 11.32
C ASN A 387 -13.10 8.62 12.41
N SER A 388 -14.27 8.06 12.75
CA SER A 388 -14.35 6.90 13.63
C SER A 388 -14.01 5.68 12.77
N TYR A 389 -12.72 5.36 12.74
CA TYR A 389 -12.30 4.07 12.22
C TYR A 389 -12.85 2.97 13.13
N PRO A 390 -13.03 1.75 12.62
CA PRO A 390 -13.44 0.63 13.44
C PRO A 390 -12.52 0.45 14.66
N GLU A 391 -13.11 0.36 15.84
CA GLU A 391 -12.40 0.15 17.11
C GLU A 391 -12.65 -1.28 17.61
N HIS A 392 -11.70 -1.80 18.40
CA HIS A 392 -11.84 -3.09 19.04
C HIS A 392 -11.09 -3.10 20.39
N PRO A 393 -11.66 -3.65 21.48
CA PRO A 393 -11.07 -3.57 22.83
C PRO A 393 -9.66 -4.15 22.97
N CYS A 394 -9.29 -5.11 22.10
CA CYS A 394 -7.96 -5.71 22.09
C CYS A 394 -6.88 -4.89 21.36
N PHE A 395 -7.26 -3.83 20.64
CA PHE A 395 -6.38 -3.15 19.69
C PHE A 395 -6.28 -1.65 19.95
N GLU A 396 -5.08 -1.12 19.74
CA GLU A 396 -4.79 0.31 19.67
C GLU A 396 -4.42 0.68 18.23
N LEU A 397 -5.01 1.75 17.69
CA LEU A 397 -4.69 2.30 16.38
C LEU A 397 -3.44 3.18 16.48
N ILE A 398 -2.34 2.76 15.85
CA ILE A 398 -1.04 3.46 15.93
C ILE A 398 -0.70 4.25 14.67
N ALA A 399 -1.32 3.94 13.53
CA ALA A 399 -1.15 4.72 12.32
C ALA A 399 -2.34 4.60 11.36
N THR A 400 -2.57 5.70 10.62
CA THR A 400 -3.54 5.79 9.53
C THR A 400 -2.88 6.41 8.31
N SER A 401 -2.98 5.77 7.14
CA SER A 401 -2.40 6.31 5.91
C SER A 401 -3.40 6.29 4.76
N GLU A 402 -3.82 7.45 4.25
CA GLU A 402 -4.82 7.52 3.18
C GLU A 402 -4.18 7.30 1.79
N GLN A 403 -4.76 6.37 1.03
CA GLN A 403 -4.54 6.25 -0.40
C GLN A 403 -5.79 6.70 -1.17
N ILE A 404 -5.66 7.83 -1.85
CA ILE A 404 -6.70 8.37 -2.72
C ILE A 404 -6.75 7.54 -4.00
N LEU A 405 -7.92 6.96 -4.30
CA LEU A 405 -8.14 6.16 -5.50
C LEU A 405 -8.96 6.91 -6.55
N SER A 406 -9.88 7.79 -6.12
CA SER A 406 -10.62 8.70 -6.99
C SER A 406 -11.01 9.98 -6.24
N SER A 407 -11.76 10.88 -6.89
CA SER A 407 -12.29 12.08 -6.23
C SER A 407 -13.30 11.76 -5.12
N ARG A 408 -14.02 10.64 -5.23
CA ARG A 408 -15.09 10.23 -4.29
C ARG A 408 -14.67 9.12 -3.34
N TYR A 409 -13.60 8.40 -3.66
CA TYR A 409 -13.23 7.17 -2.97
C TYR A 409 -11.75 7.17 -2.61
N SER A 410 -11.47 6.84 -1.36
CA SER A 410 -10.14 6.49 -0.88
C SER A 410 -10.21 5.21 -0.08
N ARG A 411 -9.04 4.68 0.24
CA ARG A 411 -8.88 3.66 1.28
C ARG A 411 -7.82 4.13 2.25
N VAL A 412 -7.98 3.81 3.51
CA VAL A 412 -7.04 4.16 4.57
C VAL A 412 -6.41 2.88 5.05
N LEU A 413 -5.08 2.81 5.03
CA LEU A 413 -4.35 1.75 5.69
C LEU A 413 -4.40 2.01 7.19
N LEU A 414 -4.99 1.08 7.93
CA LEU A 414 -5.05 1.08 9.38
C LEU A 414 -4.01 0.11 9.92
N THR A 415 -3.12 0.60 10.77
CA THR A 415 -2.13 -0.21 11.47
C THR A 415 -2.45 -0.18 12.95
N MET A 416 -2.79 -1.34 13.49
CA MET A 416 -3.22 -1.52 14.87
C MET A 416 -2.32 -2.52 15.57
N VAL A 417 -2.07 -2.33 16.85
CA VAL A 417 -1.28 -3.24 17.70
C VAL A 417 -2.18 -3.88 18.75
N LYS A 418 -2.01 -5.18 18.99
CA LYS A 418 -2.76 -5.88 20.04
C LYS A 418 -2.18 -5.54 21.41
N THR A 419 -2.96 -4.85 22.24
CA THR A 419 -2.56 -4.35 23.57
C THR A 419 -3.32 -5.00 24.72
N SER A 420 -4.44 -5.68 24.44
CA SER A 420 -5.22 -6.39 25.45
C SER A 420 -5.52 -7.85 25.05
N PRO A 421 -5.62 -8.78 26.02
CA PRO A 421 -5.92 -10.18 25.75
C PRO A 421 -7.36 -10.38 25.24
N TYR A 422 -7.58 -11.49 24.53
CA TYR A 422 -8.91 -11.91 24.08
C TYR A 422 -9.62 -12.70 25.19
N THR A 423 -10.50 -12.02 25.94
CA THR A 423 -11.19 -12.57 27.10
C THR A 423 -12.52 -13.25 26.73
N ALA A 424 -13.12 -13.97 27.70
CA ALA A 424 -14.42 -14.61 27.50
C ALA A 424 -15.54 -13.59 27.25
N GLU A 425 -15.43 -12.39 27.82
CA GLU A 425 -16.37 -11.27 27.60
C GLU A 425 -16.28 -10.76 26.17
N VAL A 426 -15.06 -10.61 25.62
CA VAL A 426 -14.84 -10.22 24.22
C VAL A 426 -15.40 -11.29 23.28
N GLU A 427 -15.14 -12.57 23.56
CA GLU A 427 -15.68 -13.70 22.77
C GLU A 427 -17.22 -13.74 22.80
N ALA A 428 -17.83 -13.52 23.97
CA ALA A 428 -19.29 -13.47 24.11
C ALA A 428 -19.89 -12.28 23.33
N ALA A 429 -19.29 -11.10 23.41
CA ALA A 429 -19.73 -9.92 22.68
C ALA A 429 -19.63 -10.11 21.16
N ALA A 430 -18.50 -10.63 20.67
CA ALA A 430 -18.30 -10.95 19.26
C ALA A 430 -19.32 -11.98 18.78
N ARG A 431 -19.60 -13.02 19.57
CA ARG A 431 -20.61 -14.03 19.26
C ARG A 431 -22.02 -13.45 19.16
N LEU A 432 -22.42 -12.58 20.09
CA LEU A 432 -23.73 -11.92 20.05
C LEU A 432 -23.87 -11.06 18.78
N LYS A 433 -22.82 -10.32 18.44
CA LYS A 433 -22.82 -9.49 17.23
C LYS A 433 -22.84 -10.32 15.94
N HIS A 434 -22.13 -11.44 15.92
CA HIS A 434 -22.18 -12.41 14.82
C HIS A 434 -23.59 -12.99 14.62
N LEU A 435 -24.32 -13.30 15.70
CA LEU A 435 -25.71 -13.74 15.62
C LEU A 435 -26.64 -12.65 15.06
N ASP A 436 -26.47 -11.39 15.48
CA ASP A 436 -27.20 -10.24 14.93
C ASP A 436 -26.97 -10.10 13.42
N PHE A 437 -25.72 -10.20 12.94
CA PHE A 437 -25.45 -10.16 11.50
C PHE A 437 -26.10 -11.30 10.72
N ARG A 438 -26.15 -12.49 11.31
CA ARG A 438 -26.78 -13.66 10.70
C ARG A 438 -28.30 -13.50 10.61
N GLU A 439 -28.95 -13.04 11.67
CA GLU A 439 -30.40 -12.86 11.73
C GLU A 439 -30.86 -11.68 10.87
N ASN A 440 -30.08 -10.59 10.85
CA ASN A 440 -30.39 -9.35 10.13
C ASN A 440 -29.61 -9.19 8.82
N HIS A 441 -29.20 -10.30 8.20
CA HIS A 441 -28.28 -10.30 7.05
C HIS A 441 -28.72 -9.39 5.88
N LEU A 442 -30.02 -9.37 5.55
CA LEU A 442 -30.55 -8.54 4.46
C LEU A 442 -30.47 -7.04 4.78
N LYS A 443 -30.83 -6.66 6.02
CA LYS A 443 -30.76 -5.29 6.50
C LYS A 443 -29.32 -4.75 6.41
N TRP A 444 -28.36 -5.50 6.94
CA TRP A 444 -26.94 -5.10 6.91
C TRP A 444 -26.34 -5.04 5.50
N LEU A 445 -26.89 -5.80 4.54
CA LEU A 445 -26.49 -5.70 3.13
C LEU A 445 -27.01 -4.42 2.46
N GLU A 446 -28.23 -4.00 2.80
CA GLU A 446 -28.83 -2.77 2.28
C GLU A 446 -28.11 -1.54 2.85
N ASP A 447 -27.89 -1.52 4.18
CA ASP A 447 -27.22 -0.41 4.88
C ASP A 447 -25.72 -0.30 4.53
N GLY A 448 -25.07 -1.41 4.16
CA GLY A 448 -23.62 -1.50 3.95
C GLY A 448 -23.15 -1.36 2.49
N ASN A 449 -24.01 -0.95 1.56
CA ASN A 449 -23.68 -0.94 0.14
C ASN A 449 -22.83 0.27 -0.26
N LEU A 450 -21.50 0.16 -0.13
CA LEU A 450 -20.57 1.21 -0.53
C LEU A 450 -20.53 1.44 -2.06
N HIS A 451 -20.95 0.46 -2.87
CA HIS A 451 -20.91 0.58 -4.33
C HIS A 451 -21.86 1.67 -4.84
N SER A 452 -23.02 1.88 -4.21
CA SER A 452 -23.91 2.98 -4.57
C SER A 452 -23.29 4.33 -4.24
N ALA A 453 -22.62 4.47 -3.09
CA ALA A 453 -21.94 5.72 -2.71
C ALA A 453 -20.76 6.07 -3.65
N VAL A 454 -20.02 5.07 -4.13
CA VAL A 454 -18.84 5.28 -5.00
C VAL A 454 -19.21 5.57 -6.46
N PHE A 455 -20.30 4.97 -6.98
CA PHE A 455 -20.65 5.01 -8.40
C PHE A 455 -21.95 5.78 -8.73
N SER A 456 -22.58 6.44 -7.76
CA SER A 456 -23.75 7.29 -8.05
C SER A 456 -23.39 8.46 -8.98
N PRO A 457 -24.22 8.75 -10.01
CA PRO A 457 -24.03 9.91 -10.87
C PRO A 457 -24.04 11.21 -10.06
N ALA A 458 -23.14 12.14 -10.39
CA ALA A 458 -23.03 13.44 -9.73
C ALA A 458 -24.29 14.32 -9.84
N ASP A 459 -25.20 13.98 -10.75
CA ASP A 459 -26.27 14.86 -11.22
C ASP A 459 -27.65 14.54 -10.62
N ALA A 460 -27.75 13.60 -9.68
CA ALA A 460 -29.04 13.15 -9.13
C ALA A 460 -29.56 13.96 -7.92
N VAL A 461 -28.88 15.03 -7.48
CA VAL A 461 -29.27 15.83 -6.28
C VAL A 461 -29.74 17.25 -6.65
N VAL A 462 -29.92 17.60 -7.92
CA VAL A 462 -30.48 18.90 -8.32
C VAL A 462 -31.85 18.71 -8.97
N ALA A 463 -32.83 18.30 -8.16
CA ALA A 463 -34.24 18.35 -8.56
C ALA A 463 -35.20 18.47 -7.35
N SER A 464 -34.89 19.35 -6.41
CA SER A 464 -35.88 20.00 -5.53
C SER A 464 -35.16 21.01 -4.65
N ASP A 465 -35.07 22.26 -5.10
CA ASP A 465 -35.58 23.41 -4.35
C ASP A 465 -35.12 24.74 -4.96
N THR A 466 -36.05 25.66 -4.86
CA THR A 466 -36.18 26.96 -5.51
C THR A 466 -35.03 27.94 -5.25
N GLU A 467 -34.72 28.70 -6.30
CA GLU A 467 -33.91 29.93 -6.41
C GLU A 467 -33.38 30.59 -5.12
N SER A 468 -32.05 30.66 -4.98
CA SER A 468 -31.37 31.89 -4.56
C SER A 468 -29.92 31.92 -5.05
N LYS A 469 -29.55 33.04 -5.70
CA LYS A 469 -28.22 33.32 -6.27
C LYS A 469 -27.22 33.65 -5.16
N ILE A 470 -26.23 32.80 -4.91
CA ILE A 470 -25.00 33.17 -4.17
C ILE A 470 -23.75 32.52 -4.81
N SER A 471 -22.71 33.35 -4.93
CA SER A 471 -21.34 33.22 -5.45
C SER A 471 -20.76 31.85 -5.88
N ARG A 472 -20.19 31.85 -7.09
CA ARG A 472 -19.21 30.85 -7.58
C ARG A 472 -17.93 30.89 -6.76
N GLU A 473 -17.81 30.03 -5.75
CA GLU A 473 -16.52 29.67 -5.17
C GLU A 473 -15.89 28.49 -5.91
N LEU A 474 -14.56 28.56 -6.05
CA LEU A 474 -13.72 27.69 -6.87
C LEU A 474 -13.71 26.25 -6.32
N LYS A 475 -14.20 25.30 -7.14
CA LYS A 475 -14.03 23.86 -6.88
C LYS A 475 -12.52 23.55 -6.69
N PRO A 476 -12.11 22.83 -5.62
CA PRO A 476 -10.72 22.43 -5.46
C PRO A 476 -10.31 21.51 -6.61
N LYS A 477 -9.31 21.94 -7.38
CA LYS A 477 -8.75 21.17 -8.49
C LYS A 477 -7.98 19.96 -7.96
N TYR A 478 -8.27 18.81 -8.56
CA TYR A 478 -7.60 17.52 -8.38
C TYR A 478 -6.06 17.65 -8.41
N ARG A 479 -5.41 17.31 -7.29
CA ARG A 479 -3.95 17.36 -7.08
C ARG A 479 -3.25 16.02 -7.39
N GLY A 480 -3.78 15.27 -8.36
CA GLY A 480 -3.28 13.96 -8.77
C GLY A 480 -2.67 13.94 -10.17
N LYS A 481 -2.01 15.03 -10.61
CA LYS A 481 -1.13 14.95 -11.78
C LYS A 481 0.25 14.54 -11.30
N GLU A 482 0.61 13.29 -11.58
CA GLU A 482 1.99 12.83 -11.57
C GLU A 482 2.86 13.82 -12.35
N GLY A 483 3.70 14.57 -11.64
CA GLY A 483 4.76 15.35 -12.25
C GLY A 483 5.79 14.40 -12.85
N ARG A 484 5.70 14.15 -14.16
CA ARG A 484 6.79 13.53 -14.93
C ARG A 484 7.97 14.50 -14.94
N ILE A 485 9.09 14.12 -14.32
CA ILE A 485 10.40 14.67 -14.62
C ILE A 485 11.40 13.49 -14.72
N GLY A 486 11.94 13.29 -15.93
CA GLY A 486 13.25 12.63 -16.15
C GLY A 486 13.32 11.10 -16.28
N ALA A 487 12.69 10.55 -17.32
CA ALA A 487 13.06 9.34 -18.09
C ALA A 487 13.59 8.07 -17.39
N VAL A 488 12.69 7.11 -17.15
CA VAL A 488 12.74 5.76 -17.75
C VAL A 488 11.32 5.46 -18.26
N ASN A 489 11.19 5.03 -19.50
CA ASN A 489 9.91 4.81 -20.19
C ASN A 489 9.04 3.78 -19.46
N ASP A 490 8.01 4.24 -18.77
CA ASP A 490 6.90 3.39 -18.36
C ASP A 490 5.60 4.22 -18.45
N GLN A 491 4.93 4.13 -19.60
CA GLN A 491 3.62 4.75 -19.80
C GLN A 491 2.53 3.68 -19.65
N SER A 492 1.74 3.78 -18.57
CA SER A 492 0.40 3.20 -18.50
C SER A 492 -0.50 4.19 -17.78
N CYS A 493 -1.13 5.09 -18.53
CA CYS A 493 -2.22 5.94 -18.04
C CYS A 493 -3.54 5.26 -18.39
N ILE A 494 -4.39 5.01 -17.39
CA ILE A 494 -5.78 4.57 -17.59
C ILE A 494 -6.64 5.83 -17.70
N SER A 495 -7.16 6.11 -18.89
CA SER A 495 -8.18 7.13 -19.11
C SER A 495 -9.57 6.50 -19.10
N LEU A 496 -10.45 6.98 -18.21
CA LEU A 496 -11.88 6.68 -18.23
C LEU A 496 -12.56 7.62 -19.24
N VAL A 497 -13.09 7.06 -20.33
CA VAL A 497 -13.92 7.81 -21.30
C VAL A 497 -15.36 7.84 -20.80
N LYS A 498 -15.94 9.05 -20.77
CA LYS A 498 -17.35 9.33 -20.44
C LYS A 498 -18.24 8.92 -21.61
N VAL A 499 -19.14 7.95 -21.44
CA VAL A 499 -20.15 7.58 -22.44
C VAL A 499 -21.44 8.34 -22.12
N GLY A 500 -21.91 9.16 -23.05
CA GLY A 500 -23.19 9.86 -22.97
C GLY A 500 -24.36 8.97 -23.42
N ASN A 501 -25.54 9.21 -22.86
CA ASN A 501 -26.79 8.55 -23.21
C ASN A 501 -27.08 8.68 -24.71
N CYS A 502 -27.20 7.55 -25.42
CA CYS A 502 -27.87 7.49 -26.71
C CYS A 502 -28.75 6.24 -26.76
N SER A 503 -30.04 6.47 -26.99
CA SER A 503 -31.11 5.49 -27.03
C SER A 503 -31.34 5.04 -28.49
N SER A 504 -30.66 3.99 -28.93
CA SER A 504 -31.06 3.21 -30.11
C SER A 504 -30.41 1.81 -30.10
N LEU A 505 -31.23 0.79 -30.34
CA LEU A 505 -30.86 -0.62 -30.44
C LEU A 505 -30.22 -0.90 -31.81
N SER A 506 -28.91 -0.71 -31.93
CA SER A 506 -28.07 -1.36 -32.95
C SER A 506 -26.58 -1.07 -32.71
N GLY A 507 -25.84 -2.07 -32.20
CA GLY A 507 -24.38 -1.98 -32.03
C GLY A 507 -23.90 -2.51 -30.68
N LEU A 508 -23.99 -3.83 -30.47
CA LEU A 508 -23.34 -4.51 -29.36
C LEU A 508 -21.85 -4.70 -29.71
N GLU A 509 -21.02 -3.71 -29.39
CA GLU A 509 -19.56 -3.89 -29.33
C GLU A 509 -19.12 -3.85 -27.86
N VAL A 510 -18.56 -4.98 -27.42
CA VAL A 510 -17.90 -5.17 -26.13
C VAL A 510 -16.43 -4.77 -26.29
N PRO A 511 -15.89 -3.76 -25.56
CA PRO A 511 -14.45 -3.53 -25.56
C PRO A 511 -13.80 -4.32 -24.41
N ILE A 512 -13.23 -5.47 -24.75
CA ILE A 512 -12.08 -6.04 -24.03
C ILE A 512 -10.84 -5.34 -24.61
N VAL A 513 -10.27 -4.36 -23.91
CA VAL A 513 -9.05 -3.68 -24.39
C VAL A 513 -7.82 -4.25 -23.69
N LYS A 514 -7.12 -5.09 -24.44
CA LYS A 514 -5.73 -5.53 -24.24
C LYS A 514 -4.82 -4.41 -24.73
N ALA A 515 -3.94 -3.90 -23.88
CA ALA A 515 -2.92 -2.91 -24.26
C ALA A 515 -1.90 -3.55 -25.21
N ILE A 516 -1.82 -3.08 -26.45
CA ILE A 516 -0.72 -3.35 -27.38
C ILE A 516 -0.33 -2.00 -27.99
N GLN A 517 0.96 -1.67 -27.95
CA GLN A 517 1.55 -0.52 -28.63
C GLN A 517 1.21 -0.56 -30.12
N ARG A 518 0.90 0.59 -30.73
CA ARG A 518 0.87 0.75 -32.18
C ARG A 518 1.74 1.93 -32.58
N GLU A 519 2.92 1.61 -33.10
CA GLU A 519 3.24 1.94 -34.48
C GLU A 519 3.56 0.61 -35.20
N GLU A 520 3.21 0.57 -36.49
CA GLU A 520 3.31 -0.54 -37.47
C GLU A 520 2.06 -1.43 -37.71
N PHE A 521 1.77 -1.58 -39.01
CA PHE A 521 0.57 -2.09 -39.70
C PHE A 521 0.60 -3.63 -39.94
N PRO A 522 -0.44 -4.20 -40.59
CA PRO A 522 -1.45 -5.09 -40.00
C PRO A 522 -1.00 -6.55 -39.79
N ALA A 523 -1.58 -7.18 -38.76
CA ALA A 523 -1.35 -8.59 -38.44
C ALA A 523 -1.88 -9.52 -39.55
N GLY A 524 -1.02 -10.44 -40.01
CA GLY A 524 -1.39 -11.50 -40.95
C GLY A 524 -2.47 -12.44 -40.41
N GLU A 525 -3.22 -13.04 -41.34
CA GLU A 525 -4.49 -13.78 -41.22
C GLU A 525 -4.55 -14.96 -40.22
N LYS A 526 -3.52 -15.20 -39.40
CA LYS A 526 -3.46 -16.35 -38.49
C LYS A 526 -4.28 -16.19 -37.20
N TYR A 527 -4.65 -14.96 -36.82
CA TYR A 527 -5.41 -14.69 -35.59
C TYR A 527 -6.94 -14.61 -35.78
N ILE A 528 -7.43 -14.68 -37.02
CA ILE A 528 -8.87 -14.64 -37.31
C ILE A 528 -9.51 -16.04 -37.20
N GLN A 529 -8.75 -17.12 -37.41
CA GLN A 529 -9.27 -18.49 -37.32
C GLN A 529 -9.49 -19.01 -35.89
N GLU A 530 -8.74 -18.55 -34.88
CA GLU A 530 -8.93 -19.03 -33.49
C GLU A 530 -10.16 -18.42 -32.79
N ILE A 531 -10.66 -17.27 -33.26
CA ILE A 531 -11.84 -16.60 -32.67
C ILE A 531 -13.15 -17.15 -33.26
N LEU A 532 -13.13 -17.69 -34.49
CA LEU A 532 -14.31 -18.28 -35.13
C LEU A 532 -14.67 -19.68 -34.59
N ILE A 533 -13.70 -20.44 -34.05
CA ILE A 533 -13.94 -21.79 -33.50
C ILE A 533 -14.66 -21.75 -32.13
N LEU A 534 -14.50 -20.68 -31.35
CA LEU A 534 -15.14 -20.54 -30.03
C LEU A 534 -16.60 -20.05 -30.07
N THR A 535 -17.09 -19.61 -31.23
CA THR A 535 -18.47 -19.08 -31.37
C THR A 535 -19.44 -20.05 -32.04
N LEU A 536 -18.99 -21.18 -32.59
CA LEU A 536 -19.84 -22.17 -33.29
C LEU A 536 -20.17 -23.45 -32.49
N CYS A 537 -19.72 -23.60 -31.24
CA CYS A 537 -20.07 -24.75 -30.38
C CYS A 537 -21.19 -24.48 -29.37
N ARG A 538 -22.25 -23.76 -29.78
CA ARG A 538 -23.53 -23.71 -29.05
C ARG A 538 -24.69 -23.78 -30.03
N HIS A 539 -24.91 -24.96 -30.60
CA HIS A 539 -26.23 -25.52 -30.94
C HIS A 539 -26.06 -26.87 -31.64
N THR A 540 -26.07 -27.96 -30.88
CA THR A 540 -26.49 -29.27 -31.40
C THR A 540 -27.22 -30.03 -30.29
N THR A 541 -28.49 -30.31 -30.58
CA THR A 541 -29.42 -31.18 -29.85
C THR A 541 -29.01 -32.66 -29.99
N ALA A 542 -29.38 -33.46 -28.99
CA ALA A 542 -29.09 -34.89 -28.84
C ALA A 542 -29.53 -35.79 -30.02
N PRO A 543 -28.92 -36.99 -30.20
CA PRO A 543 -29.47 -38.03 -31.06
C PRO A 543 -30.46 -38.92 -30.29
N ALA A 544 -31.59 -39.22 -30.92
CA ALA A 544 -32.52 -40.27 -30.51
C ALA A 544 -31.93 -41.65 -30.80
N SER A 545 -31.97 -42.56 -29.83
CA SER A 545 -31.73 -43.99 -29.99
C SER A 545 -32.98 -44.67 -30.55
N ALA A 546 -32.79 -45.52 -31.55
CA ALA A 546 -33.78 -46.46 -32.04
C ALA A 546 -34.03 -47.58 -31.01
N ALA A 547 -35.29 -47.74 -30.60
CA ALA A 547 -36.06 -48.99 -30.51
C ALA A 547 -37.48 -48.64 -30.07
#